data_AF-A0A1G2U7D7-F1
#
_entry.id   AF-A0A1G2U7D7-F1
#
_cell.length_a   1.000
_cell.length_b   1.000
_cell.length_c   1.000
_cell.angle_alpha   90.00
_cell.angle_beta   90.00
_cell.angle_gamma   90.00
#
_symmetry.space_group_name_H-M   'P 1'
#
loop_
_entity.id
_entity.type
_entity.pdbx_description
1 polymer ?
#
loop_
_entity_poly.entity_id
_entity_poly.type
_entity_poly.pdbx_seq_one_letter_code
_entity_poly.pdbx_strand_id
1 'polypeptide(L)' 'MEKHIVVKVAGAAEPQETTIHPGTTCRDLLDALGLGRNLLLTNDPTNGAPFGADESLFDKVAEGSKLYAVPPMEVGK' A
#
# COMPACT_ATOMS: atom_id res chain seq x y z
N MET A 1 -17.15 9.59 -2.73
CA MET A 1 -16.99 8.17 -2.36
C MET A 1 -15.56 7.99 -1.88
N GLU A 2 -15.38 7.26 -0.81
CA GLU A 2 -14.10 6.98 -0.19
C GLU A 2 -14.10 5.52 0.27
N LYS A 3 -12.92 4.94 0.47
CA LYS A 3 -12.77 3.59 1.01
C LYS A 3 -11.79 3.63 2.16
N HIS A 4 -12.17 3.03 3.28
CA HIS A 4 -11.25 2.83 4.40
C HIS A 4 -10.39 1.60 4.17
N ILE A 5 -9.09 1.70 4.41
CA ILE A 5 -8.14 0.60 4.30
C ILE A 5 -7.17 0.59 5.47
N VAL A 6 -6.51 -0.54 5.66
CA VAL A 6 -5.51 -0.73 6.72
C VAL A 6 -4.16 -1.03 6.07
N VAL A 7 -3.14 -0.21 6.33
CA VAL A 7 -1.79 -0.37 5.80
C VAL A 7 -0.87 -0.89 6.91
N LYS A 8 -0.33 -2.09 6.75
CA LYS A 8 0.69 -2.64 7.64
C LYS A 8 2.08 -2.37 7.08
N VAL A 9 2.88 -1.59 7.79
CA VAL A 9 4.24 -1.26 7.38
C VAL A 9 5.22 -2.31 7.91
N ALA A 10 6.11 -2.82 7.06
CA ALA A 10 7.17 -3.72 7.47
C ALA A 10 8.06 -3.04 8.53
N GLY A 11 8.19 -3.66 9.70
CA GLY A 11 8.95 -3.12 10.84
C GLY A 11 8.17 -2.17 11.75
N ALA A 12 6.93 -1.79 11.42
CA ALA A 12 6.06 -1.07 12.35
C ALA A 12 5.32 -2.04 13.28
N ALA A 13 5.17 -1.65 14.55
CA ALA A 13 4.45 -2.43 15.55
C ALA A 13 2.94 -2.48 15.26
N GLU A 14 2.38 -1.34 14.86
CA GLU A 14 0.95 -1.17 14.64
C GLU A 14 0.63 -0.83 13.18
N PRO A 15 -0.47 -1.39 12.62
CA PRO A 15 -0.95 -0.99 11.32
C PRO A 15 -1.53 0.43 11.36
N GLN A 16 -1.47 1.12 10.23
CA GLN A 16 -2.03 2.46 10.06
C GLN A 16 -3.34 2.37 9.30
N GLU A 17 -4.40 2.95 9.84
CA GLU A 17 -5.68 3.09 9.14
C GLU A 17 -5.67 4.37 8.31
N THR A 18 -6.21 4.30 7.10
CA THR A 18 -6.25 5.45 6.19
C THR A 18 -7.41 5.32 5.22
N THR A 19 -7.71 6.40 4.53
CA THR A 19 -8.79 6.48 3.57
C THR A 19 -8.23 6.79 2.19
N ILE A 20 -8.73 6.09 1.17
CA ILE A 20 -8.39 6.33 -0.23
C ILE A 20 -9.60 6.85 -1.00
N HIS A 21 -9.32 7.68 -2.00
CA HIS A 21 -10.32 8.25 -2.89
C HIS A 21 -10.13 7.72 -4.32
N PRO A 22 -11.14 7.84 -5.20
CA PRO A 22 -10.96 7.57 -6.62
C PRO A 22 -9.79 8.36 -7.19
N GLY A 23 -8.85 7.67 -7.84
CA GLY A 23 -7.63 8.27 -8.37
C GLY A 23 -6.45 8.32 -7.39
N THR A 24 -6.61 7.94 -6.12
CA THR A 24 -5.48 7.77 -5.19
C THR A 24 -4.55 6.67 -5.71
N THR A 25 -3.31 7.04 -6.01
CA THR A 25 -2.28 6.10 -6.46
C THR A 25 -1.52 5.50 -5.27
N CYS A 26 -0.73 4.45 -5.52
CA CYS A 26 0.17 3.91 -4.51
C CYS A 26 1.18 4.94 -4.02
N ARG A 27 1.71 5.78 -4.93
CA ARG A 27 2.65 6.83 -4.58
C ARG A 27 2.02 7.88 -3.67
N ASP A 28 0.81 8.34 -3.98
CA ASP A 28 0.07 9.30 -3.15
C ASP A 28 -0.16 8.74 -1.74
N LEU A 29 -0.57 7.48 -1.64
CA LEU A 29 -0.83 6.84 -0.34
C LEU A 29 0.44 6.73 0.51
N LEU A 30 1.56 6.31 -0.09
CA LEU A 30 2.83 6.20 0.62
C LEU A 30 3.33 7.58 1.09
N ASP A 31 3.24 8.60 0.22
CA ASP A 31 3.63 9.98 0.54
C ASP A 31 2.78 10.54 1.70
N ALA A 32 1.45 10.32 1.66
CA ALA A 32 0.52 10.73 2.71
C ALA A 32 0.79 10.07 4.07
N LEU A 33 1.28 8.82 4.08
CA LEU A 33 1.66 8.11 5.30
C LEU A 33 3.09 8.47 5.77
N GLY A 34 3.80 9.35 5.07
CA GLY A 34 5.20 9.66 5.34
C GLY A 34 6.14 8.47 5.10
N LEU A 35 5.66 7.47 4.37
CA LEU A 35 6.38 6.26 4.02
C LEU A 35 7.15 6.56 2.74
N GLY A 36 8.47 6.75 2.86
CA GLY A 36 9.31 7.18 1.74
C GLY A 36 9.14 6.33 0.48
N ARG A 37 9.57 6.89 -0.67
CA ARG A 37 9.41 6.33 -2.03
C ARG A 37 10.08 4.96 -2.27
N ASN A 38 10.77 4.43 -1.27
CA ASN A 38 11.47 3.15 -1.32
C ASN A 38 10.63 2.01 -0.76
N LEU A 39 9.33 2.19 -0.53
CA LEU A 39 8.41 1.10 -0.21
C LEU A 39 7.46 0.84 -1.37
N LEU A 40 6.99 -0.40 -1.47
CA LEU A 40 5.97 -0.85 -2.40
C LEU A 40 4.76 -1.33 -1.61
N LEU A 41 3.57 -1.10 -2.17
CA LEU A 41 2.33 -1.61 -1.61
C LEU A 41 1.99 -2.95 -2.25
N THR A 42 1.51 -3.90 -1.45
CA THR A 42 0.96 -5.16 -1.94
C THR A 42 -0.24 -5.59 -1.10
N ASN A 43 -1.10 -6.43 -1.68
CA ASN A 43 -2.22 -7.05 -0.96
C ASN A 43 -1.79 -8.27 -0.13
N ASP A 44 -0.62 -8.84 -0.41
CA ASP A 44 -0.07 -9.97 0.33
C ASP A 44 1.44 -9.82 0.50
N PRO A 45 1.98 -9.80 1.73
CA PRO A 45 3.38 -9.50 2.00
C PRO A 45 4.32 -10.66 1.64
N THR A 46 3.79 -11.84 1.32
CA THR A 46 4.56 -13.08 1.11
C THR A 46 4.57 -13.50 -0.36
N ASN A 47 3.42 -13.46 -1.03
CA ASN A 47 3.21 -13.92 -2.40
C ASN A 47 2.54 -12.87 -3.31
N GLY A 48 2.21 -11.69 -2.79
CA GLY A 48 1.54 -10.65 -3.54
C GLY A 48 2.50 -9.90 -4.46
N ALA A 49 2.07 -9.66 -5.71
CA ALA A 49 2.77 -8.74 -6.57
C ALA A 49 2.65 -7.32 -5.99
N PRO A 50 3.73 -6.51 -6.00
CA PRO A 50 3.62 -5.10 -5.64
C PRO A 50 2.79 -4.36 -6.70
N PHE A 51 1.94 -3.44 -6.23
CA PHE A 51 1.24 -2.51 -7.10
C PHE A 51 2.22 -1.53 -7.74
N GLY A 52 1.92 -1.09 -8.96
CA GLY A 52 2.67 -0.02 -9.62
C GLY A 52 2.52 1.30 -8.86
N ALA A 53 3.57 2.12 -8.83
CA ALA A 53 3.57 3.39 -8.10
C ALA A 53 2.42 4.33 -8.52
N ASP A 54 2.14 4.40 -9.82
CA ASP A 54 1.10 5.25 -10.42
C ASP A 54 -0.21 4.47 -10.67
N GLU A 55 -0.34 3.24 -10.15
CA GLU A 55 -1.56 2.44 -10.27
C GLU A 55 -2.62 2.94 -9.28
N SER A 56 -3.87 3.05 -9.76
CA SER A 56 -5.04 3.42 -8.94
C SER A 56 -5.35 2.33 -7.93
N LEU A 57 -5.15 2.62 -6.64
CA LEU A 57 -5.48 1.68 -5.57
C LEU A 57 -6.98 1.49 -5.43
N PHE A 58 -7.75 2.56 -5.62
CA PHE A 58 -9.19 2.56 -5.39
C PHE A 58 -9.92 1.50 -6.23
N ASP A 59 -9.46 1.24 -7.44
CA ASP A 59 -10.04 0.23 -8.33
C ASP A 59 -9.58 -1.19 -8.01
N LYS A 60 -8.48 -1.34 -7.26
CA LYS A 60 -7.83 -2.62 -6.97
C LYS A 60 -8.21 -3.20 -5.62
N VAL A 61 -8.64 -2.35 -4.68
CA VAL A 61 -8.93 -2.76 -3.30
C VAL A 61 -10.37 -2.49 -2.92
N ALA A 62 -10.91 -3.34 -2.04
CA ALA A 62 -12.23 -3.16 -1.45
C ALA A 62 -12.16 -2.34 -0.15
N GLU A 63 -13.31 -1.84 0.30
CA GLU A 63 -13.42 -1.26 1.64
C GLU A 63 -13.01 -2.29 2.72
N GLY A 64 -12.25 -1.83 3.72
CA GLY A 64 -11.68 -2.65 4.78
C GLY A 64 -10.47 -3.48 4.35
N SER A 65 -9.96 -3.32 3.12
CA SER A 65 -8.83 -4.11 2.65
C SER A 65 -7.56 -3.81 3.44
N LYS A 66 -6.77 -4.86 3.68
CA LYS A 66 -5.47 -4.76 4.31
C LYS A 66 -4.37 -4.78 3.25
N LEU A 67 -3.55 -3.74 3.24
CA LEU A 67 -2.36 -3.60 2.41
C LEU A 67 -1.11 -3.70 3.25
N TYR A 68 0.00 -4.00 2.59
CA TYR A 68 1.31 -4.15 3.20
C TYR A 68 2.29 -3.24 2.49
N ALA A 69 2.92 -2.33 3.23
CA ALA A 69 4.03 -1.53 2.74
C ALA A 69 5.32 -2.29 3.05
N VAL A 70 5.93 -2.86 2.01
CA VAL A 70 7.14 -3.67 2.08
C VAL A 70 8.27 -2.97 1.34
N PRO A 71 9.54 -3.11 1.77
CA PRO A 71 10.65 -2.68 0.93
C PRO A 71 10.58 -3.45 -0.41
N PRO A 72 11.08 -2.89 -1.52
CA PRO A 72 11.29 -3.65 -2.73
C PRO A 72 12.13 -4.86 -2.33
N MET A 73 11.53 -6.05 -2.37
CA MET A 73 12.31 -7.25 -2.19
C MET A 73 13.39 -7.20 -3.26
N GLU A 74 14.65 -7.25 -2.84
CA GLU A 74 15.68 -7.74 -3.76
C GLU A 74 15.19 -9.13 -4.16
N VAL A 75 14.66 -9.24 -5.38
CA VAL A 75 14.41 -10.54 -6.01
C VAL A 75 15.81 -11.11 -6.22
N GLY A 76 16.32 -11.76 -5.18
CA GLY A 76 17.66 -12.30 -5.11
C GLY A 76 17.73 -13.58 -5.93
N LYS A 77 18.20 -13.41 -7.18
CA LYS A 77 18.83 -14.38 -8.08
C LYS A 77 18.06 -15.63 -8.53
#